data_AF-A0A5J4KS27-F1
#
_entry.id   AF-A0A5J4KS27-F1
#
_cell.length_a   1.000
_cell.length_b   1.000
_cell.length_c   1.000
_cell.angle_alpha   90.00
_cell.angle_beta   90.00
_cell.angle_gamma   90.00
#
_symmetry.space_group_name_H-M   'P 1'
#
loop_
_entity.id
_entity.type
_entity.pdbx_description
1 polymer ?
#
loop_
_entity_poly.entity_id
_entity_poly.type
_entity_poly.pdbx_seq_one_letter_code
_entity_poly.pdbx_strand_id
1 'polypeptide(L)'
;MAINPAQVVYFQLLGGIWILQTLPSVFLGLYTNWFNRWALLIGWAAGMIAGTSMFIIAGNKPTMALFNVPIYIAVAVLVLNLLLAVILTPIFKAIGLDSGKDSTSPADYEEEYAPVERVEVAKEALG
;
A
#
# COMPACT_ATOMS: atom_id res chain seq x y z
N MET A 1 1.70 31.42 14.53
CA MET A 1 2.59 30.59 13.70
C MET A 1 1.92 30.42 12.35
N ALA A 2 2.34 31.16 11.31
CA ALA A 2 1.75 31.02 9.98
C ALA A 2 2.32 29.76 9.32
N ILE A 3 1.45 28.89 8.77
CA ILE A 3 1.89 27.72 8.01
C ILE A 3 2.40 28.22 6.66
N ASN A 4 3.62 27.81 6.28
CA ASN A 4 4.16 28.13 4.97
C ASN A 4 3.46 27.25 3.91
N PRO A 5 2.84 27.83 2.87
CA PRO A 5 2.12 27.06 1.85
C PRO A 5 2.99 26.01 1.15
N ALA A 6 4.32 26.19 1.10
CA ALA A 6 5.23 25.19 0.54
C ALA A 6 5.19 23.86 1.31
N GLN A 7 4.96 23.89 2.63
CA GLN A 7 4.87 22.67 3.44
C GLN A 7 3.66 21.82 3.03
N VAL A 8 2.54 22.47 2.71
CA VAL A 8 1.33 21.78 2.21
C VAL A 8 1.63 21.04 0.92
N VAL A 9 2.37 21.67 0.01
CA VAL A 9 2.78 21.04 -1.26
C VAL A 9 3.70 19.85 -1.01
N TYR A 10 4.66 19.97 -0.09
CA TYR A 10 5.55 18.85 0.23
C TYR A 10 4.81 17.64 0.81
N PHE A 11 3.84 17.87 1.69
CA PHE A 11 2.99 16.79 2.21
C PHE A 11 2.07 16.20 1.13
N GLN A 12 1.60 17.01 0.19
CA GLN A 12 0.83 16.50 -0.95
C GLN A 12 1.68 15.60 -1.86
N LEU A 13 2.93 16.00 -2.15
CA LEU A 13 3.86 15.20 -2.93
C LEU A 13 4.24 13.90 -2.22
N LEU A 14 4.55 13.97 -0.92
CA LEU A 14 4.80 12.78 -0.08
C LEU A 14 3.57 11.87 0.00
N GLY A 15 2.38 12.46 0.17
CA GLY A 15 1.12 11.72 0.15
C GLY A 15 0.92 10.98 -1.17
N GLY A 16 1.23 11.62 -2.30
CA GLY A 16 1.21 10.96 -3.61
C GLY A 16 2.18 9.78 -3.71
N ILE A 17 3.39 9.92 -3.17
CA ILE A 17 4.36 8.81 -3.09
C ILE A 17 3.78 7.66 -2.24
N TRP A 18 3.22 7.96 -1.07
CA TRP A 18 2.72 6.94 -0.14
C TRP A 18 1.48 6.22 -0.66
N ILE A 19 0.50 6.94 -1.21
CA ILE A 19 -0.73 6.36 -1.77
C ILE A 19 -0.40 5.41 -2.92
N LEU A 20 0.61 5.72 -3.74
CA LEU A 20 1.00 4.82 -4.84
C LEU A 20 1.48 3.45 -4.33
N GLN A 21 2.03 3.36 -3.12
CA GLN A 21 2.60 2.11 -2.62
C GLN A 21 1.57 1.19 -1.99
N THR A 22 0.41 1.73 -1.62
CA THR A 22 -0.70 0.90 -1.13
C THR A 22 -1.36 0.15 -2.28
N LEU A 23 -1.36 0.71 -3.50
CA LEU A 23 -1.94 0.06 -4.68
C LEU A 23 -1.45 -1.38 -4.88
N PRO A 24 -0.16 -1.65 -5.13
CA PRO A 24 0.30 -3.03 -5.37
C PRO A 24 0.06 -3.93 -4.16
N SER A 25 0.30 -3.43 -2.94
CA SER A 25 0.21 -4.22 -1.72
C SER A 25 -1.23 -4.63 -1.40
N VAL A 26 -2.22 -3.79 -1.72
CA VAL A 26 -3.65 -4.09 -1.54
C VAL A 26 -4.21 -4.86 -2.74
N PHE A 27 -4.01 -4.35 -3.97
CA PHE A 27 -4.58 -5.00 -5.17
C PHE A 27 -4.03 -6.41 -5.38
N LEU A 28 -2.72 -6.62 -5.24
CA LEU A 28 -2.15 -7.96 -5.43
C LEU A 28 -2.54 -8.89 -4.29
N GLY A 29 -2.68 -8.38 -3.06
CA GLY A 29 -3.14 -9.17 -1.92
C GLY A 29 -4.59 -9.63 -2.02
N LEU A 30 -5.45 -8.81 -2.62
CA LEU A 30 -6.88 -9.12 -2.79
C LEU A 30 -7.17 -9.90 -4.08
N TYR A 31 -6.58 -9.49 -5.20
CA TYR A 31 -6.90 -10.08 -6.51
C TYR A 31 -6.15 -11.39 -6.76
N THR A 32 -5.00 -11.60 -6.09
CA THR A 32 -4.18 -12.79 -6.33
C THR A 32 -3.87 -13.51 -5.03
N ASN A 33 -4.16 -14.81 -4.99
CA ASN A 33 -3.79 -15.71 -3.90
C ASN A 33 -2.32 -16.19 -3.99
N TRP A 34 -1.53 -15.62 -4.90
CA TRP A 34 -0.14 -16.03 -5.12
C TRP A 34 0.82 -15.33 -4.17
N PHE A 35 0.64 -14.04 -3.87
CA PHE A 35 1.56 -13.30 -3.01
C PHE A 35 1.38 -13.64 -1.53
N ASN A 36 2.48 -13.72 -0.81
CA ASN A 36 2.43 -13.88 0.64
C ASN A 36 2.11 -12.53 1.31
N ARG A 37 1.18 -12.50 2.28
CA ARG A 37 0.78 -11.27 2.98
C ARG A 37 1.97 -10.52 3.63
N TRP A 38 2.95 -11.25 4.15
CA TRP A 38 4.13 -10.65 4.77
C TRP A 38 5.08 -10.07 3.72
N ALA A 39 5.17 -10.70 2.55
CA ALA A 39 5.97 -10.18 1.44
C ALA A 39 5.39 -8.85 0.94
N LEU A 40 4.06 -8.77 0.81
CA LEU A 40 3.36 -7.54 0.43
C LEU A 40 3.51 -6.43 1.48
N LEU A 41 3.45 -6.78 2.77
CA LEU A 41 3.63 -5.84 3.87
C LEU A 41 5.06 -5.29 3.95
N ILE A 42 6.07 -6.14 3.73
CA ILE A 42 7.47 -5.71 3.68
C ILE A 42 7.71 -4.85 2.44
N GLY A 43 7.18 -5.22 1.28
CA GLY A 43 7.23 -4.40 0.07
C GLY A 43 6.63 -3.01 0.31
N TRP A 44 5.47 -2.94 0.96
CA TRP A 44 4.83 -1.69 1.37
C TRP A 44 5.72 -0.86 2.30
N ALA A 45 6.17 -1.45 3.41
CA ALA A 45 6.98 -0.75 4.41
C ALA A 45 8.29 -0.23 3.81
N ALA A 46 8.96 -1.03 2.98
CA ALA A 46 10.15 -0.63 2.25
C ALA A 46 9.84 0.53 1.28
N GLY A 47 8.72 0.49 0.56
CA GLY A 47 8.26 1.59 -0.29
C GLY A 47 8.04 2.89 0.47
N MET A 48 7.45 2.82 1.67
CA MET A 48 7.23 3.99 2.55
C MET A 48 8.54 4.61 3.02
N ILE A 49 9.46 3.77 3.51
CA ILE A 49 10.76 4.20 4.05
C ILE A 49 11.63 4.77 2.91
N ALA A 50 11.76 4.04 1.81
CA ALA A 50 12.56 4.46 0.66
C ALA A 50 11.98 5.71 -0.02
N GLY A 51 10.66 5.80 -0.17
CA GLY A 51 10.01 6.96 -0.78
C GLY A 51 10.25 8.22 0.03
N THR A 52 10.13 8.13 1.35
CA THR A 52 10.38 9.25 2.27
C THR A 52 11.85 9.66 2.28
N SER A 53 12.77 8.69 2.37
CA SER A 53 14.21 9.00 2.39
C SER A 53 14.67 9.63 1.07
N MET A 54 14.24 9.08 -0.07
CA MET A 54 14.59 9.63 -1.39
C MET A 54 14.02 11.02 -1.60
N PHE A 55 12.79 11.31 -1.14
CA PHE A 55 12.20 12.64 -1.24
C PHE A 55 13.00 13.69 -0.45
N ILE A 56 13.46 13.33 0.75
CA ILE A 56 14.31 14.20 1.58
C ILE A 56 15.67 14.42 0.90
N ILE A 57 16.31 13.35 0.40
CA ILE A 57 17.60 13.43 -0.31
C ILE A 57 17.50 14.27 -1.58
N ALA A 58 16.38 14.20 -2.30
CA ALA A 58 16.13 14.99 -3.50
C ALA A 58 15.80 16.48 -3.23
N GLY A 59 15.82 16.92 -1.97
CA GLY A 59 15.53 18.29 -1.59
C GLY A 59 14.05 18.65 -1.72
N ASN A 60 13.15 17.73 -1.31
CA ASN A 60 11.70 17.88 -1.36
C ASN A 60 11.11 17.96 -2.78
N LYS A 61 11.76 17.27 -3.73
CA LYS A 61 11.31 17.14 -5.12
C LYS A 61 10.75 15.73 -5.35
N PRO A 62 9.74 15.57 -6.21
CA PRO A 62 9.17 14.26 -6.52
C PRO A 62 10.04 13.45 -7.49
N THR A 63 11.15 14.01 -7.97
CA THR A 63 12.03 13.43 -8.97
C THR A 63 13.47 13.35 -8.48
N MET A 64 14.19 12.32 -8.92
CA MET A 64 15.61 12.12 -8.67
C MET A 64 16.29 11.74 -10.00
N ALA A 65 17.53 12.18 -10.22
CA ALA A 65 18.27 11.79 -11.41
C ALA A 65 18.85 10.38 -11.23
N LEU A 66 18.49 9.47 -12.12
CA LEU A 66 19.11 8.15 -12.25
C LEU A 66 19.75 8.07 -13.63
N PHE A 67 21.07 7.87 -13.69
CA PHE A 67 21.85 7.89 -14.94
C PHE A 67 21.60 9.14 -15.80
N ASN A 68 21.54 10.30 -15.16
CA ASN A 68 21.27 11.59 -15.80
C ASN A 68 19.86 11.74 -16.42
N VAL A 69 18.95 10.80 -16.13
CA VAL A 69 17.53 10.87 -16.52
C VAL A 69 16.69 11.16 -15.27
N PRO A 70 15.83 12.19 -15.26
CA PRO A 70 14.94 12.44 -14.14
C PRO A 70 13.87 11.36 -14.09
N ILE A 71 13.79 10.65 -12.96
CA ILE A 71 12.76 9.65 -12.69
C ILE A 71 11.90 10.09 -11.51
N TYR A 72 10.61 9.76 -11.54
CA TYR A 72 9.72 9.96 -10.40
C TYR A 72 10.06 8.99 -9.27
N ILE A 73 10.26 9.52 -8.07
CA ILE A 73 10.61 8.73 -6.88
C ILE A 73 9.52 7.69 -6.62
N ALA A 74 8.24 8.08 -6.72
CA ALA A 74 7.10 7.19 -6.53
C ALA A 74 7.17 5.95 -7.43
N VAL A 75 7.56 6.11 -8.70
CA VAL A 75 7.71 4.99 -9.65
C VAL A 75 8.92 4.12 -9.28
N ALA A 76 10.05 4.72 -8.92
CA ALA A 76 11.25 3.98 -8.53
C ALA A 76 11.00 3.10 -7.31
N VAL A 77 10.35 3.65 -6.28
CA VAL A 77 10.04 2.89 -5.06
C VAL A 77 8.87 1.92 -5.25
N LEU A 78 7.99 2.16 -6.22
CA LEU A 78 6.95 1.21 -6.61
C LEU A 78 7.58 -0.06 -7.19
N VAL A 79 8.59 0.09 -8.05
CA VAL A 79 9.38 -1.05 -8.56
C VAL A 79 10.06 -1.79 -7.41
N LEU A 80 10.65 -1.08 -6.44
CA LEU A 80 11.22 -1.72 -5.24
C LEU A 80 10.19 -2.54 -4.46
N ASN A 81 9.00 -1.98 -4.22
CA ASN A 81 7.90 -2.69 -3.53
C ASN A 81 7.54 -3.99 -4.27
N LEU A 82 7.30 -3.92 -5.58
CA LEU A 82 6.95 -5.07 -6.40
C LEU A 82 8.06 -6.12 -6.42
N LEU A 83 9.33 -5.71 -6.54
CA LEU A 83 10.46 -6.62 -6.50
C LEU A 83 10.54 -7.37 -5.17
N LEU A 84 10.36 -6.66 -4.04
CA LEU A 84 10.33 -7.29 -2.72
C LEU A 84 9.15 -8.27 -2.60
N ALA A 85 7.96 -7.88 -3.07
CA ALA A 85 6.80 -8.77 -3.06
C ALA A 85 7.06 -10.05 -3.87
N VAL A 86 7.64 -9.94 -5.07
CA VAL A 86 7.94 -11.09 -5.96
C VAL A 86 9.05 -11.98 -5.40
N ILE A 87 10.10 -11.41 -4.81
CA ILE A 87 11.26 -12.17 -4.30
C ILE A 87 10.96 -12.81 -2.95
N LEU A 88 10.30 -12.08 -2.03
CA LEU A 88 10.03 -12.60 -0.69
C LEU A 88 8.90 -13.62 -0.67
N THR A 89 7.95 -13.55 -1.60
CA THR A 89 6.84 -14.51 -1.69
C THR A 89 7.32 -15.98 -1.77
N PRO A 90 8.18 -16.40 -2.72
CA PRO A 90 8.67 -17.77 -2.79
C PRO A 90 9.53 -18.13 -1.57
N ILE A 91 10.30 -17.17 -1.02
CA ILE A 91 11.10 -17.39 0.20
C ILE A 91 10.18 -17.73 1.38
N PHE A 92 9.14 -16.93 1.61
CA PHE A 92 8.19 -17.13 2.71
C PHE A 92 7.37 -18.40 2.55
N LYS A 93 6.99 -18.75 1.31
CA LYS A 93 6.37 -20.03 1.01
C LYS A 93 7.30 -21.21 1.31
N ALA A 94 8.58 -21.10 0.98
CA ALA A 94 9.57 -22.15 1.22
C ALA A 94 9.83 -22.41 2.72
N ILE A 95 9.76 -21.36 3.55
CA ILE A 95 9.93 -21.47 5.01
C ILE A 95 8.62 -21.70 5.76
N GLY A 96 7.51 -21.93 5.06
CA GLY A 96 6.23 -22.31 5.66
C GLY A 96 5.43 -21.18 6.30
N LEU A 97 5.72 -19.91 5.98
CA LEU A 97 4.86 -18.81 6.43
C LEU A 97 3.53 -18.84 5.67
N ASP A 98 2.46 -19.14 6.40
CA ASP A 98 1.13 -19.24 5.81
C ASP A 98 0.67 -17.88 5.26
N SER A 99 0.19 -17.91 4.02
CA SER A 99 -0.30 -16.72 3.30
C SER A 99 -1.70 -16.33 3.78
N GLY A 100 -2.36 -17.21 4.54
CA GLY A 100 -3.74 -17.05 4.98
C GLY A 100 -4.70 -17.67 3.99
N LYS A 101 -5.65 -18.44 4.53
CA LYS A 101 -6.75 -18.96 3.74
C LYS A 101 -7.73 -17.82 3.50
N ASP A 102 -8.09 -17.62 2.24
CA ASP A 102 -9.24 -16.82 1.88
C ASP A 102 -10.49 -17.53 2.40
N SER A 103 -11.21 -16.89 3.32
CA SER A 103 -12.43 -17.42 3.93
C SER A 103 -13.69 -16.86 3.29
N THR A 104 -13.56 -16.07 2.22
CA THR A 104 -14.72 -15.50 1.52
C THR A 104 -15.44 -16.58 0.70
N SER A 105 -16.77 -16.59 0.81
CA SER A 105 -17.67 -17.43 0.03
C SER A 105 -18.34 -16.58 -1.05
N PRO A 106 -18.69 -17.13 -2.24
CA PRO A 106 -19.47 -16.41 -3.24
C PRO A 106 -20.77 -15.81 -2.68
N ALA A 107 -21.40 -16.48 -1.71
CA ALA A 107 -22.62 -16.00 -1.06
C ALA A 107 -22.40 -14.75 -0.19
N ASP A 108 -21.16 -14.47 0.25
CA ASP A 108 -20.85 -13.27 1.06
C ASP A 108 -20.90 -11.98 0.22
N TYR A 109 -20.92 -12.10 -1.11
CA TYR A 109 -21.01 -10.97 -2.04
C TYR A 109 -22.44 -10.69 -2.50
N GLU A 110 -23.38 -11.56 -2.17
CA GLU A 110 -24.78 -11.46 -2.59
C GLU A 110 -25.58 -10.72 -1.48
N GLU A 111 -26.06 -9.51 -1.80
CA GLU A 111 -26.85 -8.66 -0.89
C GLU A 111 -28.12 -9.36 -0.35
N GLU A 112 -28.67 -10.32 -1.09
CA GLU A 112 -29.85 -11.09 -0.69
C GLU A 112 -29.64 -11.90 0.61
N TYR A 113 -28.39 -12.23 0.94
CA TYR A 113 -28.02 -12.97 2.16
C TYR A 113 -27.39 -12.10 3.25
N ALA A 114 -27.31 -10.78 3.05
CA ALA A 114 -26.79 -9.88 4.07
C ALA A 114 -27.69 -9.93 5.33
N PRO A 115 -27.13 -10.13 6.54
CA PRO A 115 -27.94 -10.15 7.75
C PRO A 115 -28.66 -8.82 7.91
N VAL A 116 -29.98 -8.86 8.08
CA VAL A 116 -30.81 -7.66 8.25
C VAL A 116 -30.30 -6.89 9.46
N GLU A 117 -29.71 -5.72 9.21
CA GLU A 117 -29.18 -4.85 10.26
C GLU A 117 -30.35 -4.44 11.17
N ARG A 118 -30.35 -4.97 12.41
CA ARG A 118 -31.41 -4.63 13.36
C ARG A 118 -31.33 -3.13 13.63
N VAL A 119 -32.43 -2.44 13.43
CA VAL A 119 -32.62 -0.98 13.62
C VAL A 119 -32.07 -0.45 14.96
N GLU A 120 -31.96 -1.33 15.96
CA GLU A 120 -31.40 -1.04 17.28
C GLU A 120 -29.88 -0.80 17.26
N VAL A 121 -29.12 -1.54 16.43
CA VAL A 121 -27.67 -1.36 16.23
C VAL A 121 -27.38 -0.04 15.51
N ALA A 122 -28.23 0.32 14.54
CA ALA A 122 -28.12 1.61 13.83
C ALA A 122 -28.37 2.81 14.75
N LYS A 123 -29.24 2.67 15.76
CA LYS A 123 -29.49 3.72 16.77
C LYS A 123 -28.35 3.87 17.76
N GLU A 124 -27.68 2.79 18.14
CA GLU A 124 -26.47 2.83 18.98
C GLU A 124 -25.27 3.44 18.25
N ALA A 125 -25.13 3.23 16.93
CA ALA A 125 -24.06 3.80 16.14
C ALA A 125 -24.23 5.30 15.82
N LEU A 126 -25.45 5.83 15.97
CA LEU A 126 -25.82 7.22 15.70
C LEU A 126 -26.00 8.07 16.98
N GLY A 127 -25.74 7.49 18.16
CA GLY A 127 -25.75 8.19 19.46
C GLY A 127 -24.34 8.63 19.88
#